data_AF-A0A520DS16-F1
#
_entry.id   AF-A0A520DS16-F1
#
_cell.length_a   1.000
_cell.length_b   1.000
_cell.length_c   1.000
_cell.angle_alpha   90.00
_cell.angle_beta   90.00
_cell.angle_gamma   90.00
#
_symmetry.space_group_name_H-M   'P 1'
#
loop_
_entity.id
_entity.type
_entity.pdbx_description
1 polymer ?
#
loop_
_entity_poly.entity_id
_entity_poly.type
_entity_poly.pdbx_seq_one_letter_code
_entity_poly.pdbx_strand_id
1 'polypeptide(L)'
;MNCYNLCFQITAANFDFTAGNGSQTGPFAGVFTNYDLFLAVAQTFEDTGVRAYKGQAGALMSNNDVLTAALNIHSVEARHAAHIRYMRRARSISNPGALYVGDIKPWITGANSNIGSAAVQPSYAGEDVTTQAGVAIVNVGGATISANAASEAFDEILT
;
A
#
# COMPACT_ATOMS: atom_id res chain seq x y z
N MET A 1 12.99 34.32 -22.03
CA MET A 1 11.84 34.52 -21.12
C MET A 1 12.25 33.95 -19.78
N ASN A 2 12.53 34.82 -18.82
CA ASN A 2 13.22 34.52 -17.56
C ASN A 2 12.28 33.87 -16.53
N CYS A 3 12.51 32.61 -16.19
CA CYS A 3 11.87 31.94 -15.05
C CYS A 3 12.57 32.32 -13.74
N TYR A 4 12.44 33.58 -13.32
CA TYR A 4 12.89 34.03 -12.00
C TYR A 4 11.76 34.82 -11.34
N ASN A 5 10.83 34.11 -10.69
CA ASN A 5 9.93 34.54 -9.60
C ASN A 5 8.57 33.82 -9.66
N LEU A 6 8.57 32.52 -9.34
CA LEU A 6 7.49 31.72 -8.71
C LEU A 6 7.76 30.21 -8.90
N CYS A 7 8.98 29.76 -8.60
CA CYS A 7 9.18 28.32 -8.41
C CYS A 7 8.50 27.98 -7.08
N PHE A 8 7.26 27.49 -7.15
CA PHE A 8 6.57 26.95 -5.98
C PHE A 8 7.44 25.83 -5.41
N GLN A 9 8.14 26.12 -4.31
CA GLN A 9 8.97 25.15 -3.62
C GLN A 9 8.03 24.25 -2.83
N ILE A 10 7.73 23.09 -3.42
CA ILE A 10 7.04 22.02 -2.71
C ILE A 10 8.03 21.42 -1.71
N THR A 11 7.69 21.53 -0.45
CA THR A 11 8.41 20.96 0.68
C THR A 11 7.50 20.01 1.45
N ALA A 12 8.06 19.23 2.38
CA ALA A 12 7.27 18.39 3.27
C ALA A 12 6.19 19.17 4.04
N ALA A 13 6.42 20.45 4.35
CA ALA A 13 5.45 21.31 5.04
C ALA A 13 4.20 21.64 4.20
N ASN A 14 4.23 21.39 2.89
CA ASN A 14 3.08 21.59 2.01
C ASN A 14 2.12 20.39 2.00
N PHE A 15 2.49 19.27 2.63
CA PHE A 15 1.70 18.05 2.67
C PHE A 15 1.25 17.72 4.09
N ASP A 16 0.02 17.23 4.23
CA ASP A 16 -0.50 16.74 5.49
C ASP A 16 -0.37 15.21 5.58
N PHE A 17 0.70 14.75 6.22
CA PHE A 17 0.92 13.34 6.52
C PHE A 17 0.14 12.85 7.76
N THR A 18 -0.56 13.75 8.44
CA THR A 18 -1.28 13.43 9.69
C THR A 18 -2.70 12.92 9.44
N ALA A 19 -3.19 13.04 8.19
CA ALA A 19 -4.59 12.88 7.81
C ALA A 19 -5.53 13.83 8.58
N GLY A 20 -5.07 15.04 8.88
CA GLY A 20 -5.80 16.08 9.59
C GLY A 20 -6.56 17.03 8.67
N ASN A 21 -6.65 16.75 7.37
CA ASN A 21 -7.24 17.64 6.36
C ASN A 21 -6.62 19.05 6.40
N GLY A 22 -5.30 19.12 6.50
CA GLY A 22 -4.52 20.36 6.57
C GLY A 22 -4.33 20.93 7.98
N SER A 23 -5.04 20.42 9.00
CA SER A 23 -4.88 20.86 10.39
C SER A 23 -3.60 20.37 11.07
N GLN A 24 -2.96 19.33 10.51
CA GLN A 24 -1.81 18.62 11.11
C GLN A 24 -2.13 17.92 12.46
N THR A 25 -3.41 17.79 12.84
CA THR A 25 -3.85 17.14 14.08
C THR A 25 -4.67 15.88 13.82
N GLY A 26 -4.46 15.22 12.68
CA GLY A 26 -5.18 14.01 12.34
C GLY A 26 -4.72 12.76 13.10
N PRO A 27 -5.28 11.58 12.78
CA PRO A 27 -4.97 10.33 13.45
C PRO A 27 -3.48 9.92 13.36
N PHE A 28 -2.72 10.52 12.45
CA PHE A 28 -1.28 10.26 12.27
C PHE A 28 -0.40 11.46 12.66
N ALA A 29 -0.84 12.34 13.57
CA ALA A 29 -0.08 13.52 13.99
C ALA A 29 1.38 13.22 14.43
N GLY A 30 1.62 12.03 14.98
CA GLY A 30 2.95 11.57 15.39
C GLY A 30 3.80 10.93 14.28
N VAL A 31 3.40 10.98 13.01
CA VAL A 31 4.04 10.22 11.92
C VAL A 31 5.55 10.47 11.79
N PHE A 32 6.05 11.67 12.12
CA PHE A 32 7.48 11.99 12.07
C PHE A 32 8.22 11.90 13.41
N THR A 33 7.51 11.64 14.51
CA THR A 33 8.09 11.50 15.86
C THR A 33 7.98 10.08 16.41
N ASN A 34 7.17 9.24 15.79
CA ASN A 34 7.00 7.83 16.12
C ASN A 34 7.34 6.98 14.89
N TYR A 35 8.48 6.29 14.93
CA TYR A 35 8.94 5.47 13.81
C TYR A 35 8.05 4.26 13.51
N ASP A 36 7.40 3.68 14.52
CA ASP A 36 6.46 2.56 14.29
C ASP A 36 5.21 3.05 13.53
N LEU A 37 4.76 4.27 13.84
CA LEU A 37 3.68 4.95 13.11
C LEU A 37 4.12 5.36 11.70
N PHE A 38 5.35 5.88 11.56
CA PHE A 38 5.95 6.19 10.26
C PHE A 38 5.91 4.98 9.33
N LEU A 39 6.37 3.82 9.79
CA LEU A 39 6.37 2.59 8.99
C LEU A 39 4.95 2.12 8.64
N ALA A 40 3.98 2.28 9.55
CA ALA A 40 2.58 1.94 9.27
C ALA A 40 1.97 2.83 8.17
N VAL A 41 2.20 4.14 8.24
CA VAL A 41 1.74 5.09 7.21
C VAL A 41 2.46 4.85 5.89
N ALA A 42 3.78 4.62 5.92
CA ALA A 42 4.56 4.32 4.73
C ALA A 42 4.07 3.05 4.03
N GLN A 43 3.84 1.96 4.77
CA GLN A 43 3.26 0.74 4.20
C GLN A 43 1.93 1.04 3.49
N THR A 44 1.06 1.80 4.14
CA THR A 44 -0.26 2.15 3.60
C THR A 44 -0.15 2.94 2.29
N PHE A 45 0.81 3.87 2.19
CA PHE A 45 1.02 4.63 0.96
C PHE A 45 1.56 3.78 -0.18
N GLU A 46 2.59 2.97 0.05
CA GLU A 46 3.16 2.12 -1.00
C GLU A 46 2.12 1.10 -1.50
N ASP A 47 1.33 0.49 -0.60
CA ASP A 47 0.23 -0.38 -1.01
C ASP A 47 -0.83 0.37 -1.82
N THR A 48 -1.19 1.58 -1.41
CA THR A 48 -2.12 2.41 -2.19
C THR A 48 -1.56 2.69 -3.59
N GLY A 49 -0.25 2.93 -3.71
CA GLY A 49 0.45 3.08 -4.98
C GLY A 49 0.36 1.83 -5.86
N VAL A 50 0.67 0.65 -5.31
CA VAL A 50 0.54 -0.65 -5.99
C VAL A 50 -0.84 -0.80 -6.61
N ARG A 51 -1.88 -0.61 -5.79
CA ARG A 51 -3.29 -0.76 -6.20
C ARG A 51 -3.71 0.28 -7.24
N ALA A 52 -3.28 1.53 -7.07
CA ALA A 52 -3.61 2.63 -7.97
C ALA A 52 -2.99 2.43 -9.37
N TYR A 53 -1.69 2.11 -9.45
CA TYR A 53 -1.03 1.90 -10.74
C TYR A 53 -1.55 0.64 -11.45
N LYS A 54 -1.85 -0.44 -10.71
CA LYS A 54 -2.52 -1.61 -11.29
C LYS A 54 -3.91 -1.26 -11.81
N GLY A 55 -4.69 -0.48 -11.04
CA GLY A 55 -6.02 -0.03 -11.42
C GLY A 55 -6.05 0.81 -12.70
N GLN A 56 -5.02 1.64 -12.92
CA GLN A 56 -4.92 2.45 -14.13
C GLN A 56 -4.37 1.69 -15.35
N ALA A 57 -3.78 0.50 -15.18
CA ALA A 57 -3.17 -0.23 -16.27
C ALA A 57 -4.12 -0.46 -17.46
N GLY A 58 -5.39 -0.77 -17.20
CA GLY A 58 -6.42 -0.95 -18.24
C GLY A 58 -6.70 0.32 -19.04
N ALA A 59 -6.70 1.49 -18.39
CA ALA A 59 -6.92 2.78 -19.05
C ALA A 59 -5.70 3.21 -19.92
N LEU A 60 -4.51 2.70 -19.60
CA LEU A 60 -3.26 3.07 -20.27
C LEU A 60 -2.89 2.15 -21.45
N MET A 61 -3.69 1.11 -21.73
CA MET A 61 -3.39 0.12 -22.78
C MET A 61 -3.23 0.70 -24.19
N SER A 62 -3.77 1.89 -24.47
CA SER A 62 -3.61 2.57 -25.77
C SER A 62 -2.26 3.28 -25.93
N ASN A 63 -1.49 3.45 -24.85
CA ASN A 63 -0.18 4.11 -24.87
C ASN A 63 0.86 3.25 -24.15
N ASN A 64 1.59 2.44 -24.93
CA ASN A 64 2.58 1.49 -24.41
C ASN A 64 3.71 2.14 -23.61
N ASP A 65 4.10 3.37 -23.94
CA ASP A 65 5.18 4.07 -23.22
C ASP A 65 4.71 4.43 -21.81
N VAL A 66 3.51 4.98 -21.69
CA VAL A 66 2.91 5.35 -20.39
C VAL A 66 2.54 4.10 -19.60
N LEU A 67 1.99 3.06 -20.24
CA LEU A 67 1.71 1.78 -19.59
C LEU A 67 2.99 1.15 -19.02
N THR A 68 4.07 1.14 -19.80
CA THR A 68 5.37 0.59 -19.36
C THR A 68 5.90 1.37 -18.16
N ALA A 69 5.83 2.70 -18.20
CA ALA A 69 6.20 3.54 -17.06
C ALA A 69 5.36 3.22 -15.82
N ALA A 70 4.03 3.12 -15.95
CA ALA A 70 3.12 2.80 -14.85
C ALA A 70 3.40 1.42 -14.24
N LEU A 71 3.63 0.39 -15.06
CA LEU A 71 3.94 -0.96 -14.59
C LEU A 71 5.33 -1.06 -13.93
N ASN A 72 6.30 -0.25 -14.39
CA ASN A 72 7.59 -0.14 -13.71
C ASN A 72 7.44 0.47 -12.32
N ILE A 73 6.66 1.56 -12.19
CA ILE A 73 6.39 2.19 -10.90
C ILE A 73 5.67 1.20 -9.97
N HIS A 74 4.60 0.56 -10.45
CA HIS A 74 3.89 -0.49 -9.70
C HIS A 74 4.85 -1.54 -9.12
N SER A 75 5.82 -2.03 -9.91
CA SER A 75 6.80 -3.00 -9.43
C SER A 75 7.74 -2.45 -8.34
N VAL A 76 8.01 -1.14 -8.34
CA VAL A 76 8.85 -0.48 -7.34
C VAL A 76 8.08 -0.28 -6.04
N GLU A 77 6.85 0.23 -6.12
CA GLU A 77 5.94 0.37 -4.97
C GLU A 77 5.76 -0.99 -4.26
N ALA A 78 5.56 -2.08 -5.02
CA ALA A 78 5.41 -3.42 -4.44
C ALA A 78 6.68 -3.89 -3.69
N ARG A 79 7.87 -3.57 -4.20
CA ARG A 79 9.14 -3.89 -3.51
C ARG A 79 9.31 -3.05 -2.25
N HIS A 80 8.95 -1.77 -2.28
CA HIS A 80 8.96 -0.92 -1.10
C HIS A 80 8.00 -1.42 -0.04
N ALA A 81 6.76 -1.74 -0.41
CA ALA A 81 5.75 -2.26 0.47
C ALA A 81 6.21 -3.57 1.16
N ALA A 82 6.80 -4.49 0.39
CA ALA A 82 7.38 -5.73 0.94
C ALA A 82 8.56 -5.47 1.89
N HIS A 83 9.44 -4.52 1.55
CA HIS A 83 10.57 -4.14 2.40
C HIS A 83 10.12 -3.48 3.71
N ILE A 84 9.13 -2.58 3.65
CA ILE A 84 8.55 -1.95 4.84
C ILE A 84 7.91 -2.99 5.75
N ARG A 85 7.17 -3.97 5.21
CA ARG A 85 6.65 -5.09 6.00
C ARG A 85 7.74 -5.90 6.67
N TYR A 86 8.85 -6.16 5.98
CA TYR A 86 10.02 -6.81 6.59
C TYR A 86 10.58 -5.99 7.77
N MET A 87 10.73 -4.67 7.60
CA MET A 87 11.16 -3.78 8.69
C MET A 87 10.16 -3.81 9.86
N ARG A 88 8.85 -3.73 9.59
CA ARG A 88 7.80 -3.80 10.61
C ARG A 88 7.81 -5.13 11.37
N ARG A 89 8.01 -6.26 10.67
CA ARG A 89 8.15 -7.58 11.31
C ARG A 89 9.37 -7.66 12.22
N ALA A 90 10.53 -7.14 11.79
CA ALA A 90 11.72 -7.10 12.64
C ALA A 90 11.51 -6.20 13.87
N ARG A 91 10.80 -5.07 13.69
CA ARG A 91 10.42 -4.18 14.79
C ARG A 91 9.39 -4.77 15.73
N SER A 92 8.41 -5.54 15.26
CA SER A 92 7.44 -6.16 16.15
C SER A 92 8.09 -7.15 17.14
N ILE A 93 9.23 -7.75 16.75
CA ILE A 93 10.02 -8.63 17.61
C ILE A 93 10.88 -7.82 18.59
N SER A 94 11.54 -6.76 18.12
CA SER A 94 12.49 -5.98 18.93
C SER A 94 11.85 -4.88 19.79
N ASN A 95 10.70 -4.36 19.36
CA ASN A 95 9.90 -3.33 20.01
C ASN A 95 8.39 -3.64 19.81
N PRO A 96 7.85 -4.64 20.53
CA PRO A 96 6.44 -5.00 20.41
C PRO A 96 5.54 -3.81 20.79
N GLY A 97 4.43 -3.66 20.08
CA GLY A 97 3.53 -2.53 20.30
C GLY A 97 2.21 -2.73 19.58
N ALA A 98 1.21 -1.93 19.96
CA ALA A 98 -0.17 -2.07 19.48
C ALA A 98 -0.32 -1.89 17.96
N LEU A 99 0.63 -1.21 17.30
CA LEU A 99 0.62 -1.00 15.84
C LEU A 99 0.96 -2.28 15.05
N TYR A 100 1.48 -3.32 15.68
CA TYR A 100 1.84 -4.59 15.04
C TYR A 100 0.81 -5.66 15.41
N VAL A 101 0.02 -6.12 14.43
CA VAL A 101 -1.04 -7.11 14.67
C VAL A 101 -0.98 -8.27 13.67
N GLY A 102 -1.18 -9.49 14.18
CA GLY A 102 -1.13 -10.71 13.39
C GLY A 102 0.24 -11.00 12.78
N ASP A 103 0.27 -11.91 11.81
CA ASP A 103 1.48 -12.31 11.10
C ASP A 103 1.80 -11.32 9.98
N ILE A 104 2.82 -10.48 10.19
CA ILE A 104 3.31 -9.55 9.19
C ILE A 104 4.10 -10.35 8.13
N LYS A 105 3.52 -10.56 6.96
CA LYS A 105 4.17 -11.19 5.80
C LYS A 105 4.73 -10.12 4.85
N PRO A 106 5.56 -10.45 3.85
CA PRO A 106 5.97 -9.48 2.82
C PRO A 106 4.87 -9.07 1.83
N TRP A 107 3.69 -9.69 1.92
CA TRP A 107 2.51 -9.48 1.08
C TRP A 107 1.25 -9.40 1.97
N ILE A 108 0.10 -9.06 1.37
CA ILE A 108 -1.19 -8.96 2.06
C ILE A 108 -1.86 -10.33 2.10
N THR A 109 -2.48 -10.69 3.23
CA THR A 109 -3.35 -11.86 3.34
C THR A 109 -4.79 -11.43 3.55
N GLY A 110 -5.69 -11.78 2.62
CA GLY A 110 -7.05 -11.27 2.62
C GLY A 110 -7.07 -9.74 2.53
N ALA A 111 -7.83 -9.07 3.38
CA ALA A 111 -7.86 -7.61 3.48
C ALA A 111 -7.04 -7.08 4.67
N ASN A 112 -6.12 -7.86 5.24
CA ASN A 112 -5.48 -7.50 6.50
C ASN A 112 -4.29 -6.54 6.29
N SER A 113 -4.38 -5.34 6.88
CA SER A 113 -3.27 -4.38 6.91
C SER A 113 -2.09 -4.82 7.79
N ASN A 114 -2.36 -5.69 8.77
CA ASN A 114 -1.47 -5.98 9.91
C ASN A 114 -1.01 -4.71 10.65
N ILE A 115 -1.78 -3.62 10.57
CA ILE A 115 -1.55 -2.36 11.28
C ILE A 115 -2.65 -2.20 12.32
N GLY A 116 -2.27 -2.02 13.58
CA GLY A 116 -3.20 -1.77 14.68
C GLY A 116 -3.80 -0.36 14.68
N SER A 117 -4.37 0.06 13.56
CA SER A 117 -5.07 1.33 13.39
C SER A 117 -6.22 1.17 12.41
N ALA A 118 -7.44 1.45 12.86
CA ALA A 118 -8.61 1.44 11.98
C ALA A 118 -8.55 2.49 10.88
N ALA A 119 -7.72 3.54 11.03
CA ALA A 119 -7.62 4.63 10.07
C ALA A 119 -6.98 4.22 8.73
N VAL A 120 -6.15 3.16 8.70
CA VAL A 120 -5.51 2.68 7.46
C VAL A 120 -6.24 1.50 6.83
N GLN A 121 -7.06 0.79 7.60
CA GLN A 121 -7.75 -0.42 7.16
C GLN A 121 -8.59 -0.24 5.88
N PRO A 122 -9.25 0.91 5.63
CA PRO A 122 -9.95 1.14 4.37
C PRO A 122 -9.08 1.01 3.12
N SER A 123 -7.77 1.30 3.20
CA SER A 123 -6.83 1.14 2.07
C SER A 123 -6.61 -0.31 1.65
N TYR A 124 -7.08 -1.29 2.42
CA TYR A 124 -6.95 -2.72 2.16
C TYR A 124 -8.29 -3.40 1.85
N ALA A 125 -9.39 -2.64 1.87
CA ALA A 125 -10.69 -3.16 1.51
C ALA A 125 -10.67 -3.65 0.06
N GLY A 126 -11.12 -4.89 -0.15
CA GLY A 126 -11.18 -5.53 -1.46
C GLY A 126 -9.90 -6.25 -1.90
N GLU A 127 -8.87 -6.36 -1.05
CA GLU A 127 -7.67 -7.19 -1.32
C GLU A 127 -7.91 -8.71 -1.12
N ASP A 128 -9.05 -9.09 -0.56
CA ASP A 128 -9.42 -10.48 -0.27
C ASP A 128 -10.07 -11.22 -1.45
N VAL A 129 -9.91 -10.71 -2.67
CA VAL A 129 -10.50 -11.29 -3.87
C VAL A 129 -9.86 -12.64 -4.19
N THR A 130 -10.72 -13.62 -4.44
CA THR A 130 -10.32 -15.00 -4.79
C THR A 130 -10.83 -15.41 -6.18
N THR A 131 -11.13 -14.43 -7.02
CA THR A 131 -11.61 -14.64 -8.39
C THR A 131 -10.91 -13.67 -9.34
N GLN A 132 -10.27 -14.20 -10.38
CA GLN A 132 -9.57 -13.41 -11.39
C GLN A 132 -10.18 -13.66 -12.76
N ALA A 133 -10.56 -12.60 -13.48
CA ALA A 133 -11.23 -12.70 -14.78
C ALA A 133 -12.43 -13.68 -14.81
N GLY A 134 -13.21 -13.72 -13.72
CA GLY A 134 -14.36 -14.62 -13.56
C GLY A 134 -14.04 -16.06 -13.19
N VAL A 135 -12.75 -16.40 -13.01
CA VAL A 135 -12.30 -17.73 -12.58
C VAL A 135 -11.96 -17.71 -11.10
N ALA A 136 -12.61 -18.57 -10.31
CA ALA A 136 -12.25 -18.77 -8.92
C ALA A 136 -10.82 -19.36 -8.85
N ILE A 137 -9.93 -18.68 -8.12
CA ILE A 137 -8.52 -19.09 -7.97
C ILE A 137 -8.27 -19.98 -6.74
N VAL A 138 -9.34 -20.27 -5.98
CA VAL A 138 -9.35 -21.36 -5.02
C VAL A 138 -9.57 -22.70 -5.74
N ASN A 139 -8.89 -23.74 -5.26
CA ASN A 139 -9.05 -25.11 -5.79
C ASN A 139 -8.82 -25.29 -7.31
N VAL A 140 -8.06 -24.39 -7.95
CA VAL A 140 -7.82 -24.42 -9.40
C VAL A 140 -7.14 -25.71 -9.81
N GLY A 141 -7.66 -26.36 -10.86
CA GLY A 141 -7.07 -27.58 -11.41
C GLY A 141 -7.05 -28.76 -10.43
N GLY A 142 -7.88 -28.74 -9.38
CA GLY A 142 -7.92 -29.77 -8.34
C GLY A 142 -6.83 -29.66 -7.27
N ALA A 143 -5.98 -28.61 -7.31
CA ALA A 143 -5.01 -28.34 -6.26
C ALA A 143 -5.69 -27.63 -5.08
N THR A 144 -5.49 -28.10 -3.84
CA THR A 144 -6.06 -27.43 -2.66
C THR A 144 -5.39 -26.08 -2.40
N ILE A 145 -6.04 -24.99 -2.81
CA ILE A 145 -5.58 -23.60 -2.61
C ILE A 145 -6.56 -22.91 -1.66
N SER A 146 -6.07 -22.45 -0.51
CA SER A 146 -6.88 -21.74 0.48
C SER A 146 -7.23 -20.32 0.01
N ALA A 147 -8.29 -19.73 0.57
CA ALA A 147 -8.65 -18.33 0.28
C ALA A 147 -7.52 -17.35 0.63
N ASN A 148 -6.76 -17.62 1.68
CA ASN A 148 -5.56 -16.86 2.02
C ASN A 148 -4.52 -17.00 0.91
N ALA A 149 -4.15 -18.23 0.52
CA ALA A 149 -3.17 -18.43 -0.55
C ALA A 149 -3.61 -17.82 -1.89
N ALA A 150 -4.91 -17.84 -2.18
CA ALA A 150 -5.50 -17.21 -3.36
C ALA A 150 -5.39 -15.68 -3.34
N SER A 151 -5.80 -15.03 -2.24
CA SER A 151 -5.67 -13.57 -2.10
C SER A 151 -4.21 -13.10 -2.05
N GLU A 152 -3.31 -13.90 -1.47
CA GLU A 152 -1.88 -13.59 -1.40
C GLU A 152 -1.17 -13.59 -2.78
N ALA A 153 -1.83 -14.09 -3.83
CA ALA A 153 -1.24 -14.23 -5.16
C ALA A 153 -1.34 -12.96 -6.03
N PHE A 154 -2.23 -12.02 -5.70
CA PHE A 154 -2.49 -10.82 -6.50
C PHE A 154 -2.75 -9.62 -5.59
N ASP A 155 -2.15 -8.47 -5.91
CA ASP A 155 -2.59 -7.19 -5.35
C ASP A 155 -3.87 -6.75 -6.07
N GLU A 156 -4.89 -6.24 -5.39
CA GLU A 156 -6.15 -5.88 -6.04
C GLU A 156 -6.19 -4.42 -6.47
N ILE A 157 -6.98 -4.10 -7.50
CA ILE A 157 -7.08 -2.71 -7.96
C ILE A 157 -7.78 -1.84 -6.91
N LEU A 158 -7.42 -0.55 -6.89
CA LEU A 158 -8.20 0.44 -6.16
C LEU A 158 -9.46 0.78 -6.98
N THR A 159 -10.65 0.61 -6.41
CA THR A 159 -11.95 0.87 -7.05
C THR A 159 -12.63 2.14 -6.56
#